data_AF-A0A0E4B0T4-F1
#
_entry.id   AF-A0A0E4B0T4-F1
#
_cell.length_a   1.000
_cell.length_b   1.000
_cell.length_c   1.000
_cell.angle_alpha   90.00
_cell.angle_beta   90.00
_cell.angle_gamma   90.00
#
_symmetry.space_group_name_H-M   'P 1'
#
loop_
_entity.id
_entity.type
_entity.pdbx_description
1 polymer ?
#
loop_
_entity_poly.entity_id
_entity_poly.type
_entity_poly.pdbx_seq_one_letter_code
_entity_poly.pdbx_strand_id
1 'polypeptide(L)' 'YETLLNTNLKREQEHLAKFLHMAVAHAKAIGFKGQFLIEPKPKEPTKHQYDFDVASGIAFLRTFGLEKHFKFNIETN' A
#
# COMPACT_ATOMS: atom_id res chain seq x y z
N TYR A 1 -8.45 4.75 8.12
CA TYR A 1 -9.57 5.68 8.39
C TYR A 1 -9.90 5.73 9.88
N GLU A 2 -10.57 6.79 10.33
CA GLU A 2 -11.10 6.89 11.71
C GLU A 2 -12.50 6.29 11.86
N THR A 3 -13.39 6.55 10.90
CA THR A 3 -14.74 5.99 10.90
C THR A 3 -15.16 5.59 9.50
N LEU A 4 -15.82 4.45 9.38
CA LEU A 4 -16.32 3.98 8.08
C LEU A 4 -17.48 4.85 7.58
N LEU A 5 -18.20 5.55 8.48
CA LEU A 5 -19.39 6.34 8.15
C LEU A 5 -19.13 7.45 7.14
N ASN A 6 -17.90 7.95 7.06
CA ASN A 6 -17.48 9.00 6.13
C ASN A 6 -16.38 8.55 5.16
N THR A 7 -16.11 7.25 5.08
CA THR A 7 -14.99 6.70 4.29
C THR A 7 -15.53 5.93 3.09
N ASN A 8 -15.09 6.31 1.90
CA ASN A 8 -15.28 5.46 0.71
C ASN A 8 -14.05 4.56 0.54
N LEU A 9 -14.10 3.40 1.20
CA LEU A 9 -12.97 2.47 1.30
C LEU A 9 -12.42 2.07 -0.07
N LYS A 10 -13.29 1.71 -1.01
CA LYS A 10 -12.90 1.27 -2.35
C LYS A 10 -12.16 2.39 -3.08
N ARG A 11 -12.73 3.61 -3.07
CA ARG A 11 -12.13 4.76 -3.75
C ARG A 11 -10.76 5.13 -3.16
N GLU A 12 -10.61 5.10 -1.85
CA GLU A 12 -9.32 5.38 -1.22
C GLU A 12 -8.26 4.34 -1.56
N GLN A 13 -8.61 3.05 -1.59
CA GLN A 13 -7.69 1.99 -2.03
C GLN A 13 -7.30 2.13 -3.52
N GLU A 14 -8.26 2.47 -4.40
CA GLU A 14 -7.99 2.74 -5.82
C GLU A 14 -7.06 3.95 -6.00
N HIS A 15 -7.24 5.00 -5.20
CA HIS A 15 -6.34 6.16 -5.20
C HIS A 15 -4.94 5.79 -4.72
N LEU A 16 -4.82 5.00 -3.65
CA LEU A 16 -3.52 4.51 -3.15
C LEU A 16 -2.81 3.68 -4.23
N ALA A 17 -3.50 2.76 -4.89
CA ALA A 17 -2.93 1.95 -5.96
C ALA A 17 -2.44 2.82 -7.13
N LYS A 18 -3.24 3.82 -7.55
CA LYS A 18 -2.84 4.77 -8.60
C LYS A 18 -1.58 5.55 -8.22
N PHE A 19 -1.48 5.99 -6.96
CA PHE A 19 -0.30 6.67 -6.45
C PHE A 19 0.95 5.77 -6.50
N LEU A 20 0.83 4.52 -6.06
CA LEU A 20 1.95 3.57 -6.10
C LEU A 20 2.40 3.24 -7.53
N HIS A 21 1.47 3.09 -8.48
CA HIS A 21 1.80 2.96 -9.90
C HIS A 21 2.56 4.17 -10.45
N MET A 22 2.16 5.39 -10.07
CA MET A 22 2.89 6.60 -10.43
C MET A 22 4.30 6.62 -9.84
N ALA A 23 4.47 6.21 -8.59
CA ALA A 23 5.78 6.10 -7.96
C ALA A 23 6.69 5.09 -8.68
N VAL A 24 6.15 3.93 -9.05
CA VAL A 24 6.87 2.91 -9.84
C VAL A 24 7.28 3.45 -11.21
N ALA A 25 6.37 4.12 -11.92
CA ALA A 25 6.65 4.72 -13.22
C ALA A 25 7.75 5.78 -13.13
N HIS A 26 7.71 6.63 -12.09
CA HIS A 26 8.72 7.67 -11.89
C HIS A 26 10.09 7.08 -11.54
N ALA A 27 10.15 6.10 -10.62
CA ALA A 27 11.39 5.41 -10.30
C ALA A 27 12.04 4.78 -11.52
N LYS A 28 11.25 4.17 -12.41
CA LYS A 28 11.74 3.64 -13.69
C LYS A 28 12.28 4.77 -14.59
N ALA A 29 11.60 5.90 -14.67
CA ALA A 29 12.01 7.04 -15.50
C ALA A 29 13.35 7.64 -15.07
N ILE A 30 13.63 7.70 -13.76
CA ILE A 30 14.89 8.22 -13.22
C ILE A 30 15.98 7.15 -13.08
N GLY A 31 15.70 5.89 -13.47
CA GLY A 31 16.65 4.79 -13.38
C GLY A 31 16.92 4.29 -11.95
N PHE A 32 16.02 4.55 -11.00
CA PHE A 32 16.12 3.99 -9.65
C PHE A 32 15.96 2.46 -9.69
N LYS A 33 16.92 1.74 -9.10
CA LYS A 33 16.98 0.26 -9.10
C LYS A 33 16.71 -0.37 -7.74
N GLY A 34 16.41 0.44 -6.73
CA GLY A 34 16.13 -0.06 -5.38
C GLY A 34 14.79 -0.77 -5.29
N GLN A 35 14.62 -1.54 -4.23
CA GLN A 35 13.38 -2.27 -3.93
C GLN A 35 12.39 -1.34 -3.22
N PHE A 36 11.17 -1.24 -3.72
CA PHE A 36 10.10 -0.62 -2.95
C PHE A 36 9.59 -1.54 -1.85
N LEU A 37 9.27 -0.96 -0.70
CA LEU A 37 8.72 -1.65 0.45
C LEU A 37 7.40 -1.01 0.86
N ILE A 38 6.42 -1.84 1.24
CA ILE A 38 5.27 -1.43 2.04
C ILE A 38 5.49 -1.99 3.44
N GLU A 39 5.19 -1.19 4.46
CA GLU A 39 5.30 -1.60 5.86
C GLU A 39 3.90 -1.81 6.42
N PRO A 40 3.44 -3.06 6.62
CA PRO A 40 2.13 -3.29 7.16
C PRO A 40 2.04 -2.81 8.61
N LYS A 41 0.93 -2.17 8.93
CA LYS A 41 0.59 -1.75 10.28
C LYS A 41 -0.91 -1.82 10.47
N PRO A 42 -1.44 -2.44 11.54
CA PRO A 42 -2.88 -2.63 11.68
C PRO A 42 -3.64 -1.33 11.98
N LYS A 43 -3.02 -0.43 12.74
CA LYS A 43 -3.62 0.80 13.30
C LYS A 43 -2.54 1.72 13.90
N GLU A 44 -2.98 2.92 14.29
CA GLU A 44 -2.21 4.01 14.92
C GLU A 44 -1.40 4.91 13.95
N PRO A 45 -1.82 6.18 13.72
CA PRO A 45 -2.85 6.92 14.46
C PRO A 45 -4.28 6.55 14.08
N THR A 46 -4.48 5.87 12.94
CA THR A 46 -5.84 5.60 12.47
C THR A 46 -6.47 4.39 13.13
N LYS A 47 -7.81 4.40 13.27
CA LYS A 47 -8.57 3.24 13.77
C LYS A 47 -8.33 1.96 12.94
N HIS A 48 -8.19 2.08 11.62
CA HIS A 48 -7.85 0.98 10.71
C HIS A 48 -6.98 1.49 9.56
N GLN A 49 -5.77 0.96 9.44
CA GLN A 49 -4.89 1.19 8.28
C GLN A 49 -5.10 0.08 7.24
N TYR A 50 -4.98 0.44 5.95
CA TYR A 50 -5.36 -0.45 4.83
C TYR A 50 -4.39 -1.59 4.62
N ASP A 51 -3.11 -1.32 4.79
CA ASP A 51 -1.99 -2.24 4.85
C ASP A 51 -1.92 -2.92 6.24
N PHE A 52 -3.02 -3.55 6.64
CA PHE A 52 -3.23 -4.01 8.02
C PHE A 52 -2.19 -5.04 8.49
N ASP A 53 -1.89 -6.02 7.64
CA ASP A 53 -0.89 -7.06 7.83
C ASP A 53 -0.33 -7.51 6.47
N VAL A 54 0.62 -8.45 6.48
CA VAL A 54 1.23 -8.97 5.25
C VAL A 54 0.19 -9.63 4.33
N ALA A 55 -0.80 -10.33 4.90
CA ALA A 55 -1.83 -11.04 4.13
C ALA A 55 -2.75 -10.06 3.37
N SER A 56 -3.19 -9.01 4.04
CA SER A 56 -4.01 -7.93 3.47
C SER A 56 -3.19 -7.12 2.47
N GLY A 57 -1.94 -6.80 2.81
CA GLY A 57 -1.01 -6.10 1.92
C GLY A 57 -0.76 -6.86 0.62
N ILE A 58 -0.52 -8.18 0.68
CA ILE A 58 -0.26 -8.95 -0.56
C ILE A 58 -1.52 -9.11 -1.40
N ALA A 59 -2.70 -9.20 -0.77
CA ALA A 59 -3.97 -9.19 -1.48
C ALA A 59 -4.20 -7.88 -2.23
N PHE A 60 -3.94 -6.73 -1.58
CA PHE A 60 -3.98 -5.41 -2.22
C PHE A 60 -3.02 -5.34 -3.41
N LEU A 61 -1.75 -5.71 -3.21
CA LEU A 61 -0.74 -5.65 -4.26
C LEU A 61 -1.12 -6.50 -5.48
N ARG A 62 -1.62 -7.73 -5.28
CA ARG A 62 -2.09 -8.60 -6.36
C ARG A 62 -3.33 -8.06 -7.06
N THR A 63 -4.26 -7.47 -6.31
CA THR A 63 -5.50 -6.89 -6.86
C THR A 63 -5.20 -5.77 -7.85
N PHE A 64 -4.13 -5.01 -7.60
CA PHE A 64 -3.74 -3.86 -8.43
C PHE A 64 -2.50 -4.11 -9.31
N GLY A 65 -1.99 -5.34 -9.39
CA GLY A 65 -0.84 -5.70 -10.24
C GLY A 65 0.49 -5.06 -9.83
N LEU A 66 0.70 -4.86 -8.52
CA LEU A 66 1.88 -4.22 -7.92
C LEU A 66 2.82 -5.22 -7.24
N GLU A 67 2.46 -6.50 -7.14
CA GLU A 67 3.18 -7.53 -6.38
C GLU A 67 4.60 -7.81 -6.89
N LYS A 68 4.89 -7.48 -8.15
CA LYS A 68 6.23 -7.60 -8.73
C LYS A 68 7.15 -6.41 -8.41
N HIS A 69 6.58 -5.32 -7.90
CA HIS A 69 7.30 -4.08 -7.65
C HIS A 69 7.60 -3.85 -6.17
N PHE A 70 6.77 -4.38 -5.28
CA PHE A 70 6.87 -4.16 -3.84
C PHE A 70 7.20 -5.45 -3.07
N LYS A 71 7.97 -5.30 -2.00
CA LYS A 71 8.13 -6.31 -0.94
C LYS A 71 7.63 -5.72 0.39
N PHE A 72 7.72 -6.48 1.48
CA PHE A 72 7.32 -6.01 2.80
C PHE A 72 8.52 -5.62 3.66
N ASN A 73 8.42 -4.46 4.31
CA ASN A 73 9.16 -4.17 5.54
C ASN A 73 8.30 -4.65 6.70
N ILE A 74 8.78 -5.59 7.51
CA ILE A 74 7.95 -6.20 8.56
C ILE A 74 8.44 -5.69 9.92
N GLU A 75 7.56 -5.01 10.64
CA GLU A 75 7.79 -4.58 12.03
C GLU A 75 7.21 -5.63 13.02
N THR A 76 7.86 -5.78 14.17
CA THR A 76 7.48 -6.77 15.21
C THR A 76 6.37 -6.29 16.15
N ASN A 77 6.22 -4.97 16.33
CA ASN A 77 5.40 -4.34 17.37
C ASN A 77 3.89 -4.52 17.17
#